data_AF-A0A0A8WX29-F1
#
_entry.id   AF-A0A0A8WX29-F1
#
_cell.length_a   1.000
_cell.length_b   1.000
_cell.length_c   1.000
_cell.angle_alpha   90.00
_cell.angle_beta   90.00
_cell.angle_gamma   90.00
#
_symmetry.space_group_name_H-M   'P 1'
#
loop_
_entity.id
_entity.type
_entity.pdbx_description
1 polymer ?
#
loop_
_entity_poly.entity_id
_entity_poly.type
_entity_poly.pdbx_seq_one_letter_code
_entity_poly.pdbx_strand_id
1 'polypeptide(L)' 'MSQLSDGAMANALRKLHSASQTIPMQQAQPATAHMFIVNPLTAGSLVSLFSTHPPMEERIARLEAMSRGGWRS' A
#
# COMPACT_ATOMS: atom_id res chain seq x y z
N MET A 1 -9.26 20.45 14.87
CA MET A 1 -9.21 19.08 15.46
C MET A 1 -8.92 17.97 14.43
N SER A 2 -9.02 18.18 13.11
CA SER A 2 -8.75 17.15 12.08
C SER A 2 -7.28 16.74 11.91
N GLN A 3 -6.30 17.63 12.15
CA GLN A 3 -4.88 17.34 11.84
C GLN A 3 -4.23 16.29 12.78
N LEU A 4 -4.79 16.13 13.99
CA LEU A 4 -4.33 15.15 14.98
C LEU A 4 -4.77 13.73 14.62
N SER A 5 -5.95 13.55 13.99
CA SER A 5 -6.43 12.23 13.57
C SER A 5 -5.66 11.68 12.37
N ASP A 6 -5.20 12.56 11.48
CA ASP A 6 -4.51 12.16 10.25
C ASP A 6 -3.11 11.58 10.52
N GLY A 7 -2.38 12.18 11.46
CA GLY A 7 -1.08 11.66 11.92
C GLY A 7 -1.20 10.34 12.68
N ALA A 8 -2.27 10.16 13.46
CA ALA A 8 -2.56 8.88 14.10
C ALA A 8 -2.89 7.78 13.07
N MET A 9 -3.64 8.11 12.03
CA MET A 9 -3.97 7.19 10.93
C MET A 9 -2.75 6.79 10.11
N ALA A 10 -1.85 7.75 9.79
CA ALA A 10 -0.60 7.47 9.10
C ALA A 10 0.27 6.46 9.87
N ASN A 11 0.38 6.64 11.20
CA ASN A 11 1.11 5.72 12.07
C ASN A 11 0.47 4.32 12.15
N ALA A 12 -0.86 4.25 12.19
CA ALA A 12 -1.57 2.97 12.18
C ALA A 12 -1.32 2.19 10.88
N LEU A 13 -1.40 2.87 9.72
CA LEU A 13 -1.11 2.26 8.43
C LEU A 13 0.34 1.80 8.31
N ARG A 14 1.31 2.56 8.84
CA ARG A 14 2.72 2.15 8.85
C ARG A 14 2.93 0.84 9.61
N LYS A 15 2.31 0.69 10.78
CA LYS A 15 2.40 -0.56 11.58
C LYS A 15 1.78 -1.75 10.86
N LEU A 16 0.61 -1.55 10.23
CA LEU A 16 -0.04 -2.59 9.43
C LEU A 16 0.81 -3.00 8.22
N HIS A 17 1.42 -2.03 7.53
CA HIS A 17 2.31 -2.30 6.40
C HIS A 17 3.46 -3.21 6.81
N SER A 18 4.19 -2.82 7.85
CA SER A 18 5.34 -3.57 8.36
C SER A 18 4.94 -4.99 8.79
N ALA A 19 3.77 -5.15 9.42
CA ALA A 19 3.26 -6.47 9.76
C ALA A 19 2.93 -7.32 8.52
N SER A 20 2.34 -6.73 7.48
CA SER A 20 1.96 -7.44 6.26
C SER A 20 3.15 -7.91 5.41
N GLN A 21 4.26 -7.15 5.41
CA GLN A 21 5.50 -7.54 4.72
C GLN A 21 6.20 -8.74 5.38
N THR A 22 5.80 -9.11 6.60
CA THR A 22 6.36 -10.27 7.34
C THR A 22 5.82 -11.60 6.80
N ILE A 23 4.81 -11.59 5.92
CA ILE A 23 4.31 -12.79 5.23
C ILE A 23 4.61 -12.69 3.72
N PRO A 24 5.88 -12.82 3.28
CA PRO A 24 6.16 -12.98 1.86
C PRO A 24 5.64 -14.34 1.40
N MET A 25 4.85 -14.38 0.32
CA MET A 25 4.64 -15.61 -0.44
C MET A 25 5.96 -15.96 -1.13
N GLN A 26 6.78 -16.77 -0.47
CA GLN A 26 8.18 -17.00 -0.86
C GLN A 26 8.38 -17.80 -2.16
N GLN A 27 7.35 -18.41 -2.73
CA GLN A 27 7.49 -19.21 -3.96
C GLN A 27 6.33 -19.01 -4.95
N ALA A 28 6.26 -17.85 -5.60
CA ALA A 28 5.48 -17.70 -6.83
C ALA A 28 6.26 -18.29 -8.03
N GLN A 29 6.09 -19.59 -8.28
CA GLN A 29 6.72 -20.27 -9.42
C GLN A 29 5.93 -20.01 -10.72
N PRO A 30 6.58 -19.80 -11.87
CA PRO A 30 5.90 -19.58 -13.15
C PRO A 30 4.89 -20.67 -13.51
N ALA A 31 5.22 -21.91 -13.16
CA ALA A 31 4.35 -23.06 -13.37
C ALA A 31 3.04 -22.99 -12.58
N THR A 32 2.96 -22.22 -11.50
CA THR A 32 1.73 -22.08 -10.70
C THR A 32 0.99 -20.76 -10.96
N ALA A 33 1.51 -19.91 -11.87
CA ALA A 33 0.94 -18.58 -12.17
C ALA A 33 -0.54 -18.62 -12.61
N HIS A 34 -0.98 -19.70 -13.26
CA HIS A 34 -2.36 -19.88 -13.73
C HIS A 34 -3.34 -20.31 -12.62
N MET A 35 -2.86 -20.67 -11.43
CA MET A 35 -3.70 -20.88 -10.24
C MET A 35 -3.99 -19.57 -9.51
N PHE A 36 -3.37 -18.47 -9.92
CA PHE A 36 -3.58 -17.15 -9.33
C PHE A 36 -4.47 -16.30 -10.24
N ILE A 37 -5.42 -15.61 -9.62
CA ILE A 37 -6.31 -14.64 -10.29
C ILE A 37 -5.50 -13.52 -10.96
N VAL A 38 -4.27 -13.28 -10.48
CA VAL A 38 -3.32 -12.28 -10.98
C VAL A 38 -1.92 -12.89 -11.05
N ASN A 39 -1.26 -12.74 -12.21
CA ASN A 39 0.06 -13.31 -12.47
C ASN A 39 1.15 -12.63 -11.62
N PRO A 40 1.80 -13.37 -10.70
CA PRO A 40 2.79 -12.80 -9.77
C PRO A 40 4.12 -12.40 -10.43
N LEU A 41 4.42 -12.86 -11.66
CA LEU A 41 5.68 -12.57 -12.36
C LEU A 41 5.68 -11.24 -13.12
N THR A 42 4.49 -10.73 -13.47
CA THR A 42 4.29 -9.42 -14.12
C THR A 42 3.94 -8.32 -13.12
N ALA A 43 3.91 -8.66 -11.82
CA ALA A 43 3.35 -7.81 -10.76
C ALA A 43 4.15 -6.53 -10.47
N GLY A 44 5.39 -6.40 -10.93
CA GLY A 44 6.19 -5.19 -10.67
C GLY A 44 5.72 -3.92 -11.40
N SER A 45 5.14 -4.04 -12.60
CA SER A 45 4.84 -2.88 -13.47
C SER A 45 3.36 -2.67 -13.77
N LEU A 46 2.50 -3.69 -13.64
CA LEU A 46 1.07 -3.60 -13.94
C LEU A 46 0.17 -3.54 -12.70
N VAL A 47 0.70 -3.81 -11.50
CA VAL A 47 -0.11 -3.79 -10.26
C VAL A 47 -0.69 -2.40 -9.99
N SER A 48 0.03 -1.32 -10.32
CA SER A 48 -0.49 0.04 -10.17
C SER A 48 -1.71 0.33 -11.05
N LEU A 49 -1.80 -0.29 -12.24
CA LEU A 49 -2.92 -0.09 -13.18
C LEU A 49 -4.19 -0.86 -12.77
N PHE A 50 -4.06 -1.93 -11.98
CA PHE A 50 -5.19 -2.73 -11.48
C PHE A 50 -5.47 -2.52 -9.99
N SER A 51 -4.79 -1.57 -9.36
CA SER A 51 -5.00 -1.27 -7.94
C SER A 51 -6.18 -0.31 -7.78
N THR A 52 -7.27 -0.80 -7.18
CA THR A 52 -8.42 0.05 -6.80
C THR A 52 -8.08 1.03 -5.67
N HIS A 53 -6.90 0.88 -5.08
CA HIS A 53 -6.35 1.78 -4.07
C HIS A 53 -4.87 2.07 -4.35
N PRO A 54 -4.40 3.30 -4.09
CA PRO A 54 -2.98 3.62 -4.19
C PRO A 54 -2.15 2.77 -3.23
N PRO A 55 -0.88 2.49 -3.56
CA PRO A 55 0.05 1.75 -2.71
C PRO A 55 0.14 2.34 -1.29
N MET A 56 0.48 1.50 -0.31
CA MET A 56 0.36 1.85 1.11
C MET A 56 1.27 3.03 1.50
N GLU A 57 2.44 3.13 0.90
CA GLU A 57 3.41 4.21 1.07
C GLU A 57 2.82 5.54 0.61
N GLU A 58 2.14 5.55 -0.54
CA GLU A 58 1.47 6.74 -1.07
C GLU A 58 0.29 7.16 -0.19
N ARG A 59 -0.44 6.18 0.37
CA ARG A 59 -1.51 6.46 1.35
C ARG A 59 -0.97 7.15 2.60
N ILE A 60 0.16 6.68 3.14
CA ILE A 60 0.84 7.29 4.29
C ILE A 60 1.33 8.70 3.94
N ALA A 61 1.99 8.87 2.79
CA ALA A 61 2.51 10.17 2.35
C ALA A 61 1.40 11.23 2.24
N ARG A 62 0.23 10.87 1.69
CA ARG A 62 -0.94 11.77 1.62
C ARG A 62 -1.45 12.17 3.01
N LEU A 63 -1.61 11.21 3.92
CA LEU A 63 -2.07 11.49 5.29
C LEU A 63 -1.09 12.39 6.05
N GLU A 64 0.21 12.19 5.86
CA GLU A 64 1.21 13.08 6.43
C GLU A 64 1.18 14.48 5.84
N ALA A 65 0.96 14.61 4.53
CA ALA A 65 0.80 15.92 3.88
C ALA A 65 -0.46 16.66 4.39
N MET A 66 -1.56 15.93 4.63
CA MET A 66 -2.79 16.48 5.24
C MET A 66 -2.56 16.92 6.69
N SER A 67 -1.84 16.12 7.48
CA SER A 67 -1.48 16.45 8.86
C SER A 67 -0.57 17.68 8.96
N ARG A 68 0.36 17.85 7.99
CA ARG A 68 1.26 19.01 7.89
C ARG A 68 0.62 20.27 7.27
N GLY A 69 -0.69 20.26 6.97
CA GLY A 69 -1.45 21.42 6.51
C GLY A 69 -1.42 21.70 5.01
N GLY A 70 -0.97 20.75 4.18
CA GLY A 70 -0.70 20.96 2.75
C GLY A 70 -1.82 20.63 1.77
N TRP A 71 -3.07 20.41 2.21
CA TRP A 71 -4.15 19.99 1.30
C TRP A 71 -5.38 20.89 1.38
N ARG A 72 -5.19 22.18 1.07
CA ARG A 72 -6.26 23.18 0.85
C ARG A 72 -5.78 24.20 -0.19
N SER A 73 -5.90 23.85 -1.47
CA SER A 73 -5.90 24.78 -2.60
C SER A 73 -6.82 24.22 -3.67
#